data_AF-A0A929FBU9-F1
#
_entry.id   AF-A0A929FBU9-F1
#
_cell.length_a   1.000
_cell.length_b   1.000
_cell.length_c   1.000
_cell.angle_alpha   90.00
_cell.angle_beta   90.00
_cell.angle_gamma   90.00
#
_symmetry.space_group_name_H-M   'P 1'
#
loop_
_entity.id
_entity.type
_entity.pdbx_description
1 polymer ?
#
loop_
_entity_poly.entity_id
_entity_poly.type
_entity_poly.pdbx_seq_one_letter_code
_entity_poly.pdbx_strand_id
1 'polypeptide(L)' 'MPKTQQEVVRQGYQILVESLGIYDTLRFIQHFSPGQGDYTQERSTWLDQTSLDDILNAMKQRQDNDLVQYDEVIE' A
#
# COMPACT_ATOMS: atom_id res chain seq x y z
N MET A 1 23.19 -20.61 -14.07
CA MET A 1 22.89 -19.38 -14.83
C MET A 1 22.95 -18.21 -13.87
N PRO A 2 23.34 -17.00 -14.30
CA PRO A 2 23.22 -15.81 -13.46
C PRO A 2 21.76 -15.51 -13.14
N LYS A 3 21.50 -14.87 -12.00
CA LYS A 3 20.16 -14.40 -11.62
C LYS A 3 19.69 -13.33 -12.60
N THR A 4 18.38 -13.33 -12.87
CA THR A 4 17.69 -12.25 -13.57
C THR A 4 17.63 -10.99 -12.71
N GLN A 5 17.40 -9.84 -13.34
CA GLN A 5 17.23 -8.58 -12.61
C GLN A 5 16.11 -8.65 -11.57
N GLN A 6 15.00 -9.31 -11.89
CA GLN A 6 13.87 -9.45 -10.97
C GLN A 6 14.23 -10.29 -9.74
N GLU A 7 14.99 -11.37 -9.91
CA GLU A 7 15.46 -12.20 -8.80
C GLU A 7 16.42 -11.43 -7.88
N VAL A 8 17.32 -10.63 -8.46
CA VAL A 8 18.24 -9.77 -7.69
C VAL A 8 17.46 -8.73 -6.89
N VAL A 9 16.49 -8.06 -7.52
CA VAL A 9 15.65 -7.05 -6.85
C VAL A 9 14.83 -7.67 -5.72
N ARG A 10 14.18 -8.81 -5.97
CA ARG A 10 13.39 -9.53 -4.95
C ARG A 10 14.26 -9.92 -3.76
N GLN A 11 15.43 -10.48 -4.02
CA GLN A 11 16.36 -10.87 -2.96
C GLN A 11 16.87 -9.65 -2.17
N GLY A 12 17.18 -8.54 -2.85
CA GLY A 12 17.60 -7.31 -2.21
C GLY A 12 16.55 -6.77 -1.23
N TYR A 13 15.28 -6.73 -1.64
CA TYR A 13 14.19 -6.32 -0.75
C TYR A 13 14.06 -7.24 0.47
N GLN A 14 14.13 -8.55 0.28
CA GLN A 14 14.05 -9.49 1.38
C GLN A 14 15.16 -9.26 2.41
N ILE A 15 16.41 -9.10 1.96
CA ILE A 15 17.57 -8.85 2.84
C ILE A 15 17.41 -7.53 3.60
N LEU A 16 16.94 -6.48 2.93
CA LEU A 16 16.70 -5.18 3.58
C LEU A 16 15.64 -5.30 4.68
N VAL A 17 14.50 -5.95 4.40
CA VAL A 17 13.43 -6.14 5.38
C VAL A 17 13.91 -6.98 6.56
N GLU A 18 14.65 -8.06 6.32
CA GLU A 18 15.21 -8.91 7.38
C GLU A 18 16.22 -8.15 8.26
N SER A 19 16.98 -7.22 7.68
CA SER A 19 18.06 -6.50 8.39
C SER A 19 17.59 -5.23 9.10
N LEU A 20 16.66 -4.48 8.50
CA LEU A 20 16.23 -3.15 8.95
C LEU A 20 14.79 -3.13 9.48
N GLY A 21 14.01 -4.17 9.19
CA GLY A 21 12.57 -4.12 9.34
C GLY A 21 11.87 -3.33 8.21
N ILE A 22 10.55 -3.47 8.13
CA ILE A 22 9.74 -2.93 7.03
C ILE A 22 9.81 -1.39 6.98
N TYR A 23 9.72 -0.73 8.14
CA TYR A 23 9.68 0.73 8.22
C TYR A 23 10.97 1.39 7.70
N ASP A 24 12.13 0.95 8.20
CA ASP A 24 13.40 1.54 7.80
C ASP A 24 13.81 1.12 6.39
N THR A 25 13.39 -0.06 5.92
CA THR A 25 13.54 -0.46 4.52
C THR A 25 12.81 0.49 3.57
N LEU A 26 11.57 0.87 3.88
CA LEU A 26 10.82 1.81 3.05
C LEU A 26 11.50 3.18 3.00
N ARG A 27 11.99 3.69 4.14
CA ARG A 27 12.75 4.95 4.19
C ARG A 27 14.05 4.87 3.37
N PHE A 28 14.77 3.76 3.45
CA PHE A 28 15.98 3.52 2.65
C PHE A 28 15.67 3.58 1.15
N ILE A 29 14.64 2.86 0.70
CA ILE A 29 14.24 2.86 -0.71
C ILE A 29 13.83 4.27 -1.17
N GLN A 30 13.03 4.97 -0.38
CA GLN A 30 12.57 6.33 -0.69
C GLN A 30 13.71 7.35 -0.77
N HIS A 31 14.81 7.16 -0.03
CA HIS A 31 15.97 8.04 -0.12
C HIS A 31 16.62 8.00 -1.51
N PHE A 32 16.73 6.83 -2.12
CA PHE A 32 17.34 6.66 -3.46
C PHE A 32 16.33 6.80 -4.60
N SER A 33 15.05 6.59 -4.30
CA SER A 33 13.95 6.73 -5.25
C SER A 33 12.80 7.46 -4.55
N PRO A 34 12.80 8.81 -4.55
CA PRO A 34 11.81 9.62 -3.83
C PRO A 34 10.37 9.48 -4.34
N GLY A 35 10.12 8.58 -5.29
CA GLY A 35 8.85 8.49 -6.01
C GLY A 35 8.68 9.71 -6.92
N GLN A 36 7.54 9.72 -7.60
CA GLN A 36 7.10 10.82 -8.45
C GLN A 36 5.60 11.01 -8.24
N GLY A 37 5.11 12.20 -8.54
CA GLY A 37 3.70 12.57 -8.34
C GLY A 37 3.54 13.60 -7.23
N ASP A 38 2.41 14.30 -7.27
CA ASP A 38 2.01 15.24 -6.23
C ASP A 38 0.72 14.72 -5.61
N TYR A 39 0.87 13.85 -4.62
CA TYR A 39 -0.27 13.28 -3.92
C TYR A 39 -1.17 14.35 -3.29
N THR A 40 -0.65 15.54 -2.98
CA THR A 40 -1.46 16.63 -2.45
C THR A 40 -2.43 17.14 -3.53
N GLN A 41 -1.92 17.40 -4.73
CA GLN A 41 -2.74 17.79 -5.88
C GLN A 41 -3.69 16.67 -6.30
N GLU A 42 -3.18 15.44 -6.45
CA GLU A 42 -3.98 14.29 -6.86
C GLU A 42 -5.10 14.01 -5.85
N ARG A 43 -4.83 14.08 -4.54
CA ARG A 43 -5.82 13.90 -3.47
C ARG A 43 -6.92 14.94 -3.52
N SER A 44 -6.59 16.20 -3.77
CA SER A 44 -7.59 17.29 -3.87
C SER A 44 -8.62 17.01 -4.97
N THR A 45 -8.21 16.42 -6.10
CA THR A 45 -9.13 16.15 -7.22
C THR A 45 -10.38 15.34 -6.87
N TRP A 46 -10.29 14.40 -5.92
CA TRP A 46 -11.41 13.54 -5.52
C TRP A 46 -11.88 13.82 -4.09
N LEU A 47 -10.97 14.20 -3.18
CA LEU A 47 -11.34 14.41 -1.79
C LEU A 47 -12.24 15.64 -1.62
N ASP A 48 -12.00 16.71 -2.38
CA ASP A 48 -12.81 17.93 -2.31
C ASP A 48 -14.25 17.69 -2.77
N GLN A 49 -14.48 16.61 -3.52
CA GLN A 49 -15.79 16.16 -3.98
C GLN A 49 -16.42 15.11 -3.06
N THR A 50 -15.68 14.63 -2.05
CA THR A 50 -16.12 13.56 -1.14
C THR A 50 -16.58 14.18 0.18
N SER A 51 -17.87 14.08 0.50
CA SER A 51 -18.36 14.59 1.78
C SER A 51 -18.02 13.65 2.94
N LEU A 52 -18.04 14.17 4.17
CA LEU A 52 -17.88 13.35 5.36
C LEU A 52 -18.95 12.25 5.44
N ASP A 53 -20.18 12.57 5.06
CA ASP A 53 -21.29 11.61 5.06
C ASP A 53 -21.04 10.47 4.05
N ASP A 54 -20.48 10.77 2.88
CA ASP A 54 -20.10 9.76 1.89
C ASP A 54 -19.04 8.80 2.46
N ILE A 55 -18.04 9.34 3.16
CA ILE A 55 -17.00 8.53 3.83
C ILE A 55 -17.62 7.63 4.89
N LEU A 56 -18.48 8.18 5.76
CA LEU A 56 -19.11 7.43 6.84
C LEU A 56 -20.06 6.35 6.30
N ASN A 57 -20.78 6.63 5.22
CA ASN A 57 -21.65 5.66 4.57
C ASN A 57 -20.84 4.54 3.89
N ALA A 58 -19.73 4.87 3.22
CA ALA A 58 -18.82 3.89 2.63
C ALA A 58 -18.20 2.97 3.70
N MET A 59 -17.83 3.51 4.87
CA MET A 59 -17.33 2.70 5.99
C MET A 59 -18.37 1.70 6.50
N LYS A 60 -19.63 2.13 6.68
CA LYS A 60 -20.73 1.25 7.09
C LYS A 60 -21.00 0.14 6.06
N GLN A 61 -21.09 0.52 4.78
CA GLN A 61 -21.27 -0.45 3.69
C GLN A 61 -20.12 -1.44 3.64
N ARG A 62 -18.88 -1.00 3.83
CA ARG A 62 -17.72 -1.89 3.83
C ARG A 62 -17.73 -2.83 5.02
N GLN A 63 -18.10 -2.37 6.22
CA GLN A 63 -18.26 -3.23 7.39
C GLN A 63 -19.31 -4.32 7.15
N ASP A 64 -20.43 -4.00 6.49
CA ASP A 64 -21.46 -4.98 6.14
C ASP A 64 -20.96 -6.01 5.11
N ASN A 65 -20.09 -5.61 4.17
CA ASN A 65 -19.52 -6.50 3.15
C ASN A 65 -18.30 -7.31 3.64
N ASP A 66 -17.44 -6.73 4.47
CA ASP A 66 -16.27 -7.41 5.05
C ASP A 66 -16.71 -8.56 5.96
N LEU A 67 -17.83 -8.42 6.68
CA LEU A 67 -18.45 -9.53 7.42
C LEU A 67 -18.84 -10.71 6.52
N VAL A 68 -19.21 -10.47 5.25
CA VAL A 68 -19.53 -11.52 4.27
C VAL A 68 -18.24 -12.12 3.68
N GLN A 69 -17.20 -11.31 3.49
CA GLN A 69 -15.95 -11.73 2.83
C GLN A 69 -15.04 -12.59 3.73
N TYR A 70 -15.04 -12.39 5.05
CA TYR A 70 -14.24 -13.24 5.96
C TYR A 70 -14.87 -14.61 6.24
N ASP A 71 -16.19 -14.77 6.03
CA ASP A 71 -16.88 -16.06 6.13
C ASP A 71 -16.55 -16.99 4.95
N GLU A 72 -16.17 -16.47 3.77
CA GLU A 72 -15.78 -17.25 2.59
C GLU A 72 -14.31 -17.74 2.60
N VAL A 73 -13.48 -17.25 3.53
CA VAL A 73 -12.04 -17.56 3.59
C VAL A 73 -11.71 -18.59 4.68
N ILE A 74 -12.71 -19.02 5.47
CA ILE A 74 -12.57 -20.12 6.43
C ILE A 74 -13.21 -21.39 5.85
N GLU A 75 -12.54 -22.00 4.87
CA GLU A 75 -12.57 -23.44 4.58
C GLU A 75 -11.16 -23.96 4.26
#